data_AF-A0A818Z954-F1
#
_entry.id   AF-A0A818Z954-F1
#
_cell.length_a   1.000
_cell.length_b   1.000
_cell.length_c   1.000
_cell.angle_alpha   90.00
_cell.angle_beta   90.00
_cell.angle_gamma   90.00
#
_symmetry.space_group_name_H-M   'P 1'
#
loop_
_entity.id
_entity.type
_entity.pdbx_description
1 polymer ?
#
loop_
_entity_poly.entity_id
_entity_poly.type
_entity_poly.pdbx_seq_one_letter_code
_entity_poly.pdbx_strand_id
1 'polypeptide(L)'
;MRTADFLAALLSQFLACIVIAASDSLSPNQCSDIGFASNNLMCSSCNDLKQFKLGELEGSCRQCCTHDDADQDEGEGKTKYHRAVLQVCDRPARFPSFSVQYVRGADPILNLFNDRDEQVESMGIEKWDTDTLTAFLEENLSH
;
A
#
# COMPACT_ATOMS: atom_id res chain seq x y z
N MET A 1 -22.27 -52.94 -3.45
CA MET A 1 -21.10 -52.28 -4.06
C MET A 1 -21.43 -50.85 -4.43
N ARG A 2 -22.41 -50.57 -5.31
CA ARG A 2 -22.76 -49.20 -5.76
C ARG A 2 -23.05 -48.15 -4.66
N THR A 3 -23.69 -48.52 -3.55
CA THR A 3 -24.06 -47.55 -2.49
C THR A 3 -22.87 -47.06 -1.67
N ALA A 4 -21.85 -47.89 -1.48
CA ALA A 4 -20.61 -47.50 -0.80
C ALA A 4 -19.78 -46.55 -1.66
N ASP A 5 -19.80 -46.74 -2.99
CA ASP A 5 -19.12 -45.87 -3.95
C ASP A 5 -19.74 -44.46 -3.97
N PHE A 6 -21.07 -44.35 -3.87
CA PHE A 6 -21.76 -43.06 -3.78
C PHE A 6 -21.49 -42.32 -2.46
N LEU A 7 -21.43 -43.03 -1.33
CA LEU A 7 -21.12 -42.42 -0.03
C LEU A 7 -19.65 -41.96 0.02
N ALA A 8 -18.73 -42.73 -0.54
CA ALA A 8 -17.32 -42.35 -0.66
C ALA A 8 -17.14 -41.12 -1.55
N ALA A 9 -17.89 -41.03 -2.66
CA ALA A 9 -17.86 -39.85 -3.53
C ALA A 9 -18.39 -38.59 -2.82
N LEU A 10 -19.48 -38.70 -2.06
CA LEU A 10 -20.03 -37.57 -1.28
C LEU A 10 -19.08 -37.12 -0.17
N LEU A 11 -18.45 -38.05 0.55
CA LEU A 11 -17.44 -37.74 1.57
C LEU A 11 -16.20 -37.08 0.96
N SER A 12 -15.72 -37.58 -0.17
CA SER A 12 -14.59 -37.00 -0.89
C SER A 12 -14.90 -35.58 -1.37
N GLN A 13 -16.10 -35.35 -1.90
CA GLN A 13 -16.53 -34.03 -2.35
C GLN A 13 -16.72 -33.05 -1.19
N PHE A 14 -17.22 -33.52 -0.05
CA PHE A 14 -17.34 -32.71 1.16
C PHE A 14 -15.96 -32.34 1.74
N LEU A 15 -15.02 -33.29 1.78
CA LEU A 15 -13.63 -33.04 2.17
C LEU A 15 -12.95 -32.04 1.24
N ALA A 16 -13.15 -32.16 -0.08
CA ALA A 16 -12.64 -31.20 -1.05
C ALA A 16 -13.22 -29.79 -0.83
N CYS A 17 -14.52 -29.67 -0.55
CA CYS A 17 -15.14 -28.38 -0.21
C CYS A 17 -14.57 -27.75 1.07
N ILE A 18 -14.30 -28.56 2.10
CA ILE A 18 -13.68 -28.07 3.34
C ILE A 18 -12.27 -27.51 3.07
N VAL A 19 -11.48 -28.20 2.24
CA VAL A 19 -10.12 -27.75 1.89
C VAL A 19 -10.14 -26.43 1.12
N ILE A 20 -11.11 -26.24 0.21
CA ILE A 20 -11.25 -24.99 -0.56
C ILE A 20 -11.72 -23.83 0.33
N ALA A 21 -12.59 -24.09 1.32
CA ALA A 21 -13.02 -23.05 2.26
C ALA A 21 -11.92 -22.63 3.26
N ALA A 22 -10.91 -23.48 3.47
CA ALA A 22 -9.81 -23.23 4.41
C ALA A 22 -8.60 -22.52 3.78
N SER A 23 -8.59 -22.27 2.47
CA SER A 23 -7.58 -21.40 1.86
C SER A 23 -7.91 -19.93 2.18
N ASP A 24 -7.48 -19.49 3.37
CA ASP A 24 -7.54 -18.10 3.84
C ASP A 24 -6.58 -17.23 3.02
N SER A 25 -7.08 -16.66 1.93
CA SER A 25 -6.54 -15.42 1.40
C SER A 25 -7.22 -14.28 2.17
N LEU A 26 -6.51 -13.65 3.11
CA LEU A 26 -7.04 -12.50 3.81
C LEU A 26 -7.37 -11.39 2.80
N SER A 27 -8.62 -10.92 2.82
CA SER A 27 -9.09 -9.85 1.94
C SER A 27 -8.52 -8.50 2.41
N PRO A 28 -8.30 -7.50 1.53
CA PRO A 28 -7.69 -6.21 1.89
C PRO A 28 -8.37 -5.48 3.07
N ASN A 29 -9.67 -5.68 3.27
CA ASN A 29 -10.43 -5.06 4.37
C ASN A 29 -10.13 -5.70 5.74
N GLN A 30 -9.59 -6.93 5.79
CA GLN A 30 -9.26 -7.62 7.04
C GLN A 30 -7.93 -7.17 7.62
N CYS A 31 -7.07 -6.53 6.81
CA CYS A 31 -5.77 -6.04 7.23
C CYS A 31 -5.88 -4.98 8.33
N SER A 32 -6.86 -4.09 8.23
CA SER A 32 -7.11 -3.08 9.26
C SER A 32 -7.66 -3.66 10.56
N ASP A 33 -8.48 -4.71 10.48
CA ASP A 33 -9.07 -5.38 11.65
C ASP A 33 -8.02 -6.10 12.51
N ILE A 34 -6.92 -6.57 11.89
CA ILE A 34 -5.77 -7.17 12.56
C ILE A 34 -4.66 -6.15 12.88
N GLY A 35 -4.87 -4.87 12.58
CA GLY A 35 -3.98 -3.76 12.96
C GLY A 35 -2.93 -3.35 11.93
N PHE A 36 -3.01 -3.84 10.69
CA PHE A 36 -2.11 -3.45 9.59
C PHE A 36 -2.67 -2.29 8.76
N ALA A 37 -1.82 -1.28 8.53
CA ALA A 37 -2.08 -0.20 7.59
C ALA A 37 -1.75 -0.64 6.15
N SER A 38 -2.65 -1.41 5.52
CA SER A 38 -2.41 -2.02 4.20
C SER A 38 -2.01 -1.02 3.10
N ASN A 39 -2.44 0.25 3.21
CA ASN A 39 -2.11 1.31 2.27
C ASN A 39 -0.66 1.84 2.35
N ASN A 40 0.08 1.54 3.42
CA ASN A 40 1.45 2.05 3.62
C ASN A 40 2.40 0.97 4.21
N LEU A 41 1.97 -0.30 4.19
CA LEU A 41 2.77 -1.40 4.71
C LEU A 41 3.62 -1.98 3.58
N MET A 42 4.91 -1.63 3.55
CA MET A 42 5.89 -2.21 2.64
C MET A 42 6.27 -3.63 3.08
N CYS A 43 6.47 -4.55 2.14
CA CYS A 43 6.75 -5.96 2.48
C CYS A 43 8.12 -6.15 3.16
N SER A 44 9.06 -5.21 2.99
CA SER A 44 10.30 -5.15 3.78
C SER A 44 10.06 -5.01 5.28
N SER A 45 9.05 -4.24 5.69
CA SER A 45 8.69 -4.02 7.11
C SER A 45 8.22 -5.31 7.79
N CYS A 46 7.73 -6.29 7.03
CA CYS A 46 7.34 -7.59 7.58
C CYS A 46 8.53 -8.43 8.06
N ASN A 47 9.74 -8.21 7.52
CA ASN A 47 10.96 -8.90 7.98
C ASN A 47 11.38 -8.44 9.38
N ASP A 48 11.09 -7.17 9.71
CA ASP A 48 11.45 -6.54 10.97
C ASP A 48 10.58 -7.00 12.14
N LEU A 49 9.48 -7.72 11.90
CA LEU A 49 8.64 -8.25 12.99
C LEU A 49 9.41 -9.21 13.91
N LYS A 50 10.44 -9.88 13.39
CA LYS A 50 11.27 -10.82 14.17
C LYS A 50 12.08 -10.14 15.27
N GLN A 51 12.64 -8.96 15.01
CA GLN A 51 13.42 -8.23 16.03
C GLN A 51 12.56 -7.74 17.19
N PHE A 52 11.26 -7.52 16.97
CA PHE A 52 10.30 -7.10 18.00
C PHE A 52 9.59 -8.28 18.68
N LYS A 53 9.97 -9.53 18.39
CA LYS A 53 9.30 -10.76 18.88
C LYS A 53 7.84 -10.88 18.40
N LEU A 54 7.52 -10.32 17.25
CA LEU A 54 6.21 -10.36 16.60
C LEU A 54 6.21 -11.28 15.36
N GLY A 55 7.16 -12.22 15.28
CA GLY A 55 7.35 -13.08 14.10
C GLY A 55 6.12 -13.93 13.73
N GLU A 56 5.24 -14.22 14.68
CA GLU A 56 3.97 -14.93 14.43
C GLU A 56 3.04 -14.14 13.49
N LEU A 57 3.19 -12.81 13.45
CA LEU A 57 2.38 -11.92 12.62
C LEU A 57 2.98 -11.69 11.22
N GLU A 58 4.18 -12.21 10.94
CA GLU A 58 4.84 -12.07 9.62
C GLU A 58 3.98 -12.64 8.49
N GLY A 59 3.29 -13.76 8.73
CA GLY A 59 2.40 -14.38 7.74
C GLY A 59 1.24 -13.45 7.36
N SER A 60 0.55 -12.89 8.36
CA SER A 60 -0.54 -11.95 8.14
C SER A 60 -0.06 -10.60 7.58
N CYS A 61 1.14 -10.15 7.96
CA CYS A 61 1.76 -8.94 7.42
C CYS A 61 1.96 -9.06 5.90
N ARG A 62 2.45 -10.21 5.43
CA ARG A 62 2.70 -10.47 4.01
C ARG A 62 1.45 -10.52 3.15
N GLN A 63 0.31 -10.84 3.74
CA GLN A 63 -0.98 -10.80 3.06
C GLN A 63 -1.52 -9.37 2.90
N CYS A 64 -0.97 -8.42 3.67
CA CYS A 64 -1.45 -7.04 3.76
C CYS A 64 -0.48 -6.00 3.20
N CYS A 65 0.75 -6.42 2.85
CA CYS A 65 1.79 -5.52 2.38
C CYS A 65 1.75 -5.32 0.86
N THR A 66 2.22 -4.15 0.43
CA THR A 66 2.50 -3.88 -0.98
C THR A 66 3.92 -4.35 -1.28
N HIS A 67 4.10 -5.09 -2.37
CA HIS A 67 5.43 -5.50 -2.80
C HIS A 67 6.25 -4.25 -3.10
N ASP A 68 7.44 -4.22 -2.51
CA ASP A 68 8.45 -3.24 -2.84
C ASP A 68 8.86 -3.59 -4.28
N ASP A 69 8.25 -2.93 -5.28
CA ASP A 69 8.67 -2.99 -6.69
C ASP A 69 10.02 -2.25 -6.84
N ALA A 70 11.01 -2.68 -6.05
CA ALA A 70 12.36 -2.17 -5.96
C ALA A 70 13.37 -3.16 -6.55
N ASP A 71 12.92 -4.08 -7.40
CA ASP A 71 13.79 -4.94 -8.22
C ASP A 71 13.39 -4.87 -9.71
N GLN A 72 13.33 -3.65 -10.23
CA GLN A 72 13.61 -3.28 -11.64
C GLN A 72 13.39 -1.77 -11.87
N ASP A 73 14.22 -0.92 -11.27
CA ASP A 73 14.71 0.29 -11.98
C ASP A 73 15.96 0.87 -11.30
N GLU A 74 17.02 0.06 -11.22
CA GLU A 74 18.35 0.63 -11.05
C GLU A 74 18.78 1.25 -12.39
N GLY A 75 18.48 2.54 -12.54
CA GLY A 75 19.31 3.46 -13.31
C GLY A 75 18.93 3.71 -14.76
N GLU A 76 17.86 4.46 -15.02
CA GLU A 76 17.87 5.49 -16.07
C GLU A 76 16.81 6.58 -15.83
N GLY A 77 17.19 7.66 -15.14
CA GLY A 77 16.50 8.96 -15.17
C GLY A 77 15.01 8.97 -14.84
N LYS A 78 14.64 8.99 -13.55
CA LYS A 78 13.29 9.38 -13.10
C LYS A 78 12.99 10.78 -13.66
N THR A 79 12.13 10.85 -14.68
CA THR A 79 11.68 12.13 -15.23
C THR A 79 10.89 12.85 -14.14
N LYS A 80 11.18 14.14 -13.96
CA LYS A 80 10.53 14.97 -12.93
C LYS A 80 9.01 14.89 -13.02
N TYR A 81 8.33 14.90 -11.88
CA TYR A 81 6.87 14.88 -11.83
C TYR A 81 6.29 16.20 -12.32
N HIS A 82 5.19 16.10 -13.07
CA HIS A 82 4.56 17.26 -13.69
C HIS A 82 3.80 18.11 -12.67
N ARG A 83 3.08 17.44 -11.74
CA ARG A 83 2.19 18.11 -10.77
C ARG A 83 2.15 17.36 -9.45
N ALA A 84 1.99 18.11 -8.36
CA ALA A 84 1.74 17.57 -7.03
C ALA A 84 0.49 18.17 -6.39
N VAL A 85 -0.21 17.38 -5.60
CA VAL A 85 -1.33 17.81 -4.76
C VAL A 85 -1.03 17.42 -3.33
N LEU A 86 -0.93 18.40 -2.44
CA LEU A 86 -0.91 18.15 -0.99
C LEU A 86 -2.27 18.45 -0.39
N GLN A 87 -2.71 17.69 0.59
CA GLN A 87 -3.95 18.00 1.28
C GLN A 87 -3.72 18.61 2.68
N VAL A 88 -3.72 19.95 2.82
CA VAL A 88 -3.40 20.65 4.09
C VAL A 88 -4.24 21.92 4.30
N CYS A 89 -4.18 22.49 5.51
CA CYS A 89 -4.95 23.65 5.96
C CYS A 89 -4.37 25.05 5.59
N ASP A 90 -3.22 25.15 4.91
CA ASP A 90 -2.66 26.42 4.43
C ASP A 90 -1.94 26.27 3.07
N ARG A 91 -1.91 27.35 2.24
CA ARG A 91 -1.40 27.32 0.85
C ARG A 91 0.03 27.87 0.72
N PRO A 92 1.02 27.06 0.30
CA PRO A 92 2.34 27.57 -0.10
C PRO A 92 2.27 28.28 -1.45
N ALA A 93 2.76 29.52 -1.54
CA ALA A 93 2.71 30.35 -2.74
C ALA A 93 3.85 30.10 -3.74
N ARG A 94 4.80 29.20 -3.42
CA ARG A 94 6.12 29.11 -4.08
C ARG A 94 6.19 28.13 -5.26
N PHE A 95 5.15 27.32 -5.50
CA PHE A 95 5.17 26.25 -6.51
C PHE A 95 3.90 26.29 -7.39
N PRO A 96 4.00 26.61 -8.69
CA PRO A 96 2.84 26.76 -9.58
C PRO A 96 2.15 25.44 -9.92
N SER A 97 2.92 24.35 -10.08
CA SER A 97 2.41 22.98 -10.31
C SER A 97 2.08 22.23 -9.01
N PHE A 98 2.02 22.95 -7.89
CA PHE A 98 1.63 22.40 -6.60
C PHE A 98 0.26 22.95 -6.22
N SER A 99 -0.65 22.05 -5.87
CA SER A 99 -2.00 22.41 -5.48
C SER A 99 -2.31 21.87 -4.10
N VAL A 100 -3.11 22.62 -3.33
CA VAL A 100 -3.52 22.20 -1.99
C VAL A 100 -5.00 21.86 -1.97
N GLN A 101 -5.34 20.65 -1.54
CA GLN A 101 -6.72 20.24 -1.27
C GLN A 101 -6.99 20.21 0.24
N TYR A 102 -8.23 20.35 0.66
CA TYR A 102 -8.56 20.42 2.07
C TYR A 102 -9.67 19.41 2.34
N VAL A 103 -9.35 18.31 3.02
CA VAL A 103 -10.36 17.34 3.48
C VAL A 103 -10.24 17.21 4.98
N ARG A 104 -11.39 17.28 5.64
CA ARG A 104 -11.45 17.24 7.10
C ARG A 104 -11.19 15.84 7.62
N GLY A 105 -10.32 15.74 8.63
CA GLY A 105 -10.07 14.50 9.37
C GLY A 105 -9.27 13.44 8.62
N ALA A 106 -8.68 13.79 7.47
CA ALA A 106 -7.77 12.91 6.75
C ALA A 106 -6.32 13.27 7.09
N ASP A 107 -5.46 12.26 7.15
CA ASP A 107 -4.02 12.45 7.29
C ASP A 107 -3.46 13.16 6.04
N PRO A 108 -2.38 13.95 6.18
CA PRO A 108 -1.81 14.68 5.07
C PRO A 108 -1.13 13.72 4.08
N ILE A 109 -1.63 13.72 2.85
CA ILE A 109 -1.14 12.87 1.77
C ILE A 109 -0.65 13.77 0.62
N LEU A 110 0.53 13.44 0.09
CA LEU A 110 1.10 14.03 -1.11
C LEU A 110 0.86 13.09 -2.30
N ASN A 111 0.10 13.55 -3.28
CA ASN A 111 -0.19 12.83 -4.52
C ASN A 111 0.62 13.44 -5.67
N LEU A 112 1.37 12.62 -6.39
CA LEU A 112 2.25 12.99 -7.51
C LEU A 112 1.63 12.54 -8.83
N PHE A 113 1.69 13.41 -9.83
CA PHE A 113 1.07 13.23 -11.14
C PHE A 113 2.09 13.37 -12.27
N ASN A 114 1.91 12.57 -13.31
CA ASN A 114 2.68 12.67 -14.55
C ASN A 114 2.14 13.77 -15.49
N ASP A 115 2.76 13.91 -16.66
CA ASP A 115 2.40 14.87 -17.73
C ASP A 115 1.01 14.63 -18.34
N ARG A 116 0.40 13.46 -18.09
CA ARG A 116 -0.96 13.10 -18.52
C ARG A 116 -2.02 13.30 -17.43
N ASP A 117 -1.66 13.96 -16.33
CA ASP A 117 -2.52 14.16 -15.16
C ASP A 117 -2.96 12.85 -14.48
N GLU A 118 -2.22 11.75 -14.67
CA GLU A 118 -2.46 10.48 -13.99
C GLU A 118 -1.67 10.43 -12.68
N GLN A 119 -2.32 9.99 -11.60
CA GLN A 119 -1.67 9.83 -10.30
C GLN A 119 -0.73 8.62 -10.37
N VAL A 120 0.56 8.87 -10.23
CA VAL A 120 1.61 7.84 -10.30
C VAL A 120 2.09 7.40 -8.93
N GLU A 121 2.01 8.29 -7.93
CA GLU A 121 2.53 8.02 -6.60
C GLU A 121 1.74 8.78 -5.54
N SER A 122 1.61 8.19 -4.35
CA SER A 122 0.91 8.76 -3.21
C SER A 122 1.66 8.40 -1.94
N MET A 123 1.93 9.38 -1.08
CA MET A 123 2.69 9.16 0.15
C MET A 123 2.12 9.97 1.32
N GLY A 124 2.11 9.38 2.51
CA GLY A 124 1.83 10.08 3.76
C GLY A 124 3.01 10.97 4.14
N ILE A 125 2.73 12.20 4.57
CA ILE A 125 3.76 13.18 4.95
C ILE A 125 3.55 13.72 6.37
N GLU A 126 2.91 12.94 7.25
CA GLU A 126 2.55 13.36 8.61
C GLU A 126 3.74 13.75 9.50
N LYS A 127 4.94 13.27 9.15
CA LYS A 127 6.20 13.59 9.84
C LYS A 127 7.02 14.67 9.18
N TRP A 128 6.63 15.15 8.01
CA TRP A 128 7.43 16.12 7.26
C TRP A 128 7.17 17.52 7.77
N ASP A 129 8.25 18.28 7.99
CA ASP A 129 8.16 19.71 8.21
C ASP A 129 8.16 20.48 6.88
N THR A 130 7.97 21.80 6.96
CA THR A 130 7.91 22.68 5.79
C THR A 130 9.21 22.65 4.98
N ASP A 131 10.36 22.51 5.63
CA ASP A 131 11.67 22.52 4.97
C ASP A 131 11.90 21.23 4.19
N THR A 132 11.55 20.08 4.79
CA THR A 132 11.60 18.76 4.15
C THR A 132 10.68 18.70 2.94
N LEU A 133 9.43 19.17 3.10
CA LEU A 133 8.47 19.22 2.01
C LEU A 133 8.96 20.13 0.87
N THR A 134 9.51 21.29 1.20
CA THR A 134 10.02 22.25 0.20
C THR A 134 11.19 21.64 -0.58
N ALA A 135 12.15 21.02 0.12
CA ALA A 135 13.30 20.37 -0.52
C ALA A 135 12.87 19.26 -1.48
N PHE A 136 11.92 18.41 -1.04
CA PHE A 136 11.38 17.35 -1.88
C PHE A 136 10.71 17.90 -3.15
N LEU A 137 9.87 18.93 -3.01
CA LEU A 137 9.18 19.55 -4.14
C LEU A 137 10.15 20.23 -5.12
N GLU A 138 11.23 20.86 -4.64
CA GLU A 138 12.26 21.48 -5.49
C GLU A 138 13.05 20.44 -6.31
N GLU A 139 13.34 19.27 -5.73
CA GLU A 139 14.07 18.20 -6.41
C GLU A 139 13.19 17.47 -7.43
N ASN A 140 11.92 17.23 -7.09
CA ASN A 140 11.07 16.27 -7.80
C ASN A 140 10.06 16.90 -8.77
N LEU A 141 9.72 18.19 -8.66
CA LEU A 141 8.80 18.85 -9.60
C LEU A 141 9.50 19.40 -10.84
N SER A 142 8.83 19.29 -11.99
CA SER A 142 9.22 20.00 -13.22
C SER A 142 8.88 21.49 -13.10
N HIS A 143 9.82 22.35 -13.50
CA HIS A 143 9.63 23.80 -13.59
C HIS A 143 8.85 24.21 -14.84
#